data_AF-A0A3C7VXD9-F1
#
_entry.id   AF-A0A3C7VXD9-F1
#
_cell.length_a   1.000
_cell.length_b   1.000
_cell.length_c   1.000
_cell.angle_alpha   90.00
_cell.angle_beta   90.00
_cell.angle_gamma   90.00
#
_symmetry.space_group_name_H-M   'P 1'
#
loop_
_entity.id
_entity.type
_entity.pdbx_description
1 polymer ?
#
loop_
_entity_poly.entity_id
_entity_poly.type
_entity_poly.pdbx_seq_one_letter_code
_entity_poly.pdbx_strand_id
1 'polypeptide(L)'
;LGRDGAGVAVCIDARNAAADLSRIDEILAALPDTVRLRTLYLDADEDTLLKRFSETRRRHPLASRELPLAEAIRREQALLEPLASEAGLTLDTSEMTIHELRDAVRQRLVGAGAGVLSLLVQSFGFKRGVPADADLVFDVRMLPNPHWSKELRLLTGRDEPVKDFLEAQPLTGELFLELAGFLDRWLPHYASGARSYLTIALGCTGGQHRSVYMAERLFAHLAAHHGPVHLRHRELA
;
A
#
# COMPACT_ATOMS: atom_id res chain seq x y z
N LEU A 1 10.29 -13.73 -22.81
CA LEU A 1 10.39 -13.97 -21.35
C LEU A 1 9.28 -13.13 -20.70
N GLY A 2 8.18 -13.60 -20.14
CA GLY A 2 7.65 -14.95 -19.89
C GLY A 2 6.11 -14.93 -20.05
N ARG A 3 5.49 -16.03 -19.64
CA ARG A 3 4.09 -16.43 -19.89
C ARG A 3 3.03 -15.46 -19.32
N ASP A 4 1.84 -15.51 -19.94
CA ASP A 4 0.55 -14.87 -19.57
C ASP A 4 0.45 -13.35 -19.66
N GLY A 5 0.18 -12.81 -20.86
CA GLY A 5 -0.52 -11.52 -21.05
C GLY A 5 0.01 -10.29 -20.28
N ALA A 6 1.23 -10.32 -19.77
CA ALA A 6 1.73 -9.36 -18.81
C ALA A 6 2.12 -8.06 -19.52
N GLY A 7 1.35 -6.99 -19.27
CA GLY A 7 1.74 -5.64 -19.64
C GLY A 7 3.05 -5.26 -18.94
N VAL A 8 3.87 -4.45 -19.61
CA VAL A 8 5.10 -3.89 -19.04
C VAL A 8 4.80 -2.48 -18.51
N ALA A 9 5.27 -2.18 -17.31
CA ALA A 9 5.25 -0.83 -16.75
C ALA A 9 6.68 -0.27 -16.70
N VAL A 10 6.86 0.94 -17.25
CA VAL A 10 8.13 1.66 -17.25
C VAL A 10 7.94 2.96 -16.48
N CYS A 11 8.85 3.25 -15.55
CA CYS A 11 8.88 4.50 -14.80
C CYS A 11 9.91 5.44 -15.43
N ILE A 12 9.52 6.69 -15.68
CA ILE A 12 10.35 7.72 -16.28
C ILE A 12 10.34 8.91 -15.33
N ASP A 13 11.53 9.33 -14.86
CA ASP A 13 11.73 10.42 -13.91
C ASP A 13 13.03 11.18 -14.20
N ALA A 14 13.35 12.22 -13.41
CA ALA A 14 14.55 13.04 -13.63
C ALA A 14 15.91 12.31 -13.51
N ARG A 15 15.95 11.02 -13.13
CA ARG A 15 17.16 10.19 -13.17
C ARG A 15 17.44 9.60 -14.55
N ASN A 16 16.41 9.49 -15.40
CA ASN A 16 16.62 9.19 -16.80
C ASN A 16 17.45 10.32 -17.41
N ALA A 17 18.41 10.00 -18.28
CA ALA A 17 19.32 11.03 -18.78
C ALA A 17 18.50 12.13 -19.48
N ALA A 18 18.80 13.40 -19.23
CA ALA A 18 18.09 14.53 -19.85
C ALA A 18 18.11 14.44 -21.39
N ALA A 19 19.17 13.83 -21.96
CA ALA A 19 19.25 13.52 -23.39
C ALA A 19 18.22 12.48 -23.85
N ASP A 20 17.87 11.51 -22.99
CA ASP A 20 16.86 10.48 -23.30
C ASP A 20 15.45 11.08 -23.21
N LEU A 21 15.20 11.99 -22.26
CA LEU A 21 13.92 12.69 -22.11
C LEU A 21 13.63 13.62 -23.30
N SER A 22 14.66 14.27 -23.87
CA SER A 22 14.50 15.09 -25.08
C SER A 22 14.15 14.31 -26.36
N ARG A 23 14.29 12.97 -26.33
CA ARG A 23 14.02 12.08 -27.46
C ARG A 23 12.82 11.18 -27.21
N ILE A 24 12.04 11.45 -26.17
CA ILE A 24 11.00 10.53 -25.74
C ILE A 24 9.90 10.41 -26.79
N ASP A 25 9.54 11.50 -27.46
CA ASP A 25 8.55 11.50 -28.53
C ASP A 25 9.01 10.59 -29.69
N GLU A 26 10.31 10.60 -30.04
CA GLU A 26 10.89 9.70 -31.04
C GLU A 26 10.79 8.23 -30.59
N ILE A 27 11.08 7.97 -29.30
CA ILE A 27 11.04 6.62 -28.73
C ILE A 27 9.61 6.08 -28.69
N LEU A 28 8.63 6.91 -28.29
CA LEU A 28 7.22 6.55 -28.23
C LEU A 28 6.66 6.32 -29.65
N ALA A 29 7.05 7.16 -30.62
CA ALA A 29 6.67 7.00 -32.02
C ALA A 29 7.29 5.76 -32.70
N ALA A 30 8.45 5.29 -32.21
CA ALA A 30 9.11 4.08 -32.70
C ALA A 30 8.51 2.77 -32.15
N LEU A 31 7.55 2.84 -31.22
CA LEU A 31 6.90 1.65 -30.69
C LEU A 31 6.01 0.98 -31.77
N PRO A 32 6.00 -0.36 -31.85
CA PRO A 32 5.13 -1.06 -32.79
C PRO A 32 3.64 -0.82 -32.48
N ASP A 33 2.79 -0.74 -33.51
CA ASP A 33 1.33 -0.57 -33.37
C ASP A 33 0.65 -1.68 -32.53
N THR A 34 1.30 -2.84 -32.39
CA THR A 34 0.84 -3.94 -31.52
C THR A 34 0.95 -3.60 -30.03
N VAL A 35 1.70 -2.56 -29.66
CA VAL A 35 1.87 -2.10 -28.28
C VAL A 35 0.80 -1.06 -27.96
N ARG A 36 -0.15 -1.43 -27.10
CA ARG A 36 -1.12 -0.48 -26.56
C ARG A 36 -0.47 0.37 -25.47
N LEU A 37 0.08 1.50 -25.86
CA LEU A 37 0.67 2.47 -24.93
C LEU A 37 -0.41 3.15 -24.08
N ARG A 38 -0.14 3.30 -22.79
CA ARG A 38 -0.93 4.13 -21.88
C ARG A 38 0.01 4.90 -20.98
N THR A 39 -0.05 6.22 -21.07
CA THR A 39 0.77 7.11 -20.25
C THR A 39 -0.04 7.61 -19.07
N LEU A 40 0.55 7.53 -17.88
CA LEU A 40 0.00 8.07 -16.64
C LEU A 40 1.04 9.00 -16.02
N TYR A 41 0.68 10.27 -15.87
CA TYR A 41 1.47 11.27 -15.19
C TYR A 41 0.90 11.51 -13.78
N LEU A 42 1.75 11.48 -12.76
CA LEU A 42 1.40 11.76 -11.37
C LEU A 42 2.05 13.08 -10.98
N ASP A 43 1.28 14.02 -10.48
CA ASP A 43 1.78 15.33 -10.06
C ASP A 43 1.27 15.71 -8.66
N ALA A 44 1.85 16.75 -8.08
CA ALA A 44 1.35 17.42 -6.89
C ALA A 44 1.87 18.87 -6.83
N ASP A 45 1.22 19.72 -6.05
CA ASP A 45 1.70 21.07 -5.81
C ASP A 45 3.09 21.10 -5.13
N GLU A 46 3.81 22.21 -5.31
CA GLU A 46 5.19 22.37 -4.83
C GLU A 46 5.29 22.20 -3.30
N ASP A 47 4.34 22.73 -2.54
CA ASP A 47 4.34 22.69 -1.07
C ASP A 47 4.17 21.25 -0.56
N THR A 48 3.28 20.49 -1.19
CA THR A 48 3.06 19.07 -0.91
C THR A 48 4.29 18.24 -1.23
N LEU A 49 4.93 18.48 -2.38
CA LEU A 49 6.17 17.78 -2.75
C LEU A 49 7.32 18.10 -1.77
N LEU A 50 7.51 19.37 -1.42
CA LEU A 50 8.49 19.82 -0.43
C LEU A 50 8.28 19.12 0.92
N LYS A 51 7.04 19.07 1.39
CA LYS A 51 6.67 18.38 2.64
C LYS A 51 7.02 16.89 2.56
N ARG A 52 6.62 16.19 1.49
CA ARG A 52 6.92 14.76 1.30
C ARG A 52 8.42 14.46 1.26
N PHE A 53 9.23 15.33 0.65
CA PHE A 53 10.69 15.19 0.68
C PHE A 53 11.29 15.48 2.06
N SER A 54 10.68 16.35 2.87
CA SER A 54 11.14 16.61 4.23
C SER A 54 10.82 15.48 5.21
N GLU A 55 9.69 14.79 4.99
CA GLU A 55 9.23 13.67 5.81
C GLU A 55 9.93 12.34 5.44
N THR A 56 10.47 12.26 4.23
CA THR A 56 11.22 11.09 3.78
C THR A 56 12.73 11.33 3.90
N ARG A 57 13.51 10.26 4.11
CA ARG A 57 14.98 10.36 4.06
C ARG A 57 15.55 10.34 2.64
N ARG A 58 14.69 10.44 1.61
CA ARG A 58 15.11 10.33 0.22
C ARG A 58 15.57 11.69 -0.29
N ARG A 59 16.75 11.73 -0.88
CA ARG A 59 17.20 12.93 -1.60
C ARG A 59 16.55 12.97 -2.96
N HIS A 60 16.15 14.17 -3.37
CA HIS A 60 15.68 14.45 -4.71
C HIS A 60 16.84 14.27 -5.72
N PRO A 61 16.64 13.60 -6.86
CA PRO A 61 17.71 13.30 -7.83
C PRO A 61 18.47 14.52 -8.34
N LEU A 62 17.75 15.60 -8.66
CA LEU A 62 18.35 16.87 -9.11
C LEU A 62 18.88 17.75 -7.97
N ALA A 63 18.53 17.49 -6.71
CA ALA A 63 18.95 18.35 -5.60
C ALA A 63 20.42 18.12 -5.26
N SER A 64 21.16 19.21 -5.14
CA SER A 64 22.59 19.22 -4.85
C SER A 64 22.93 20.33 -3.86
N ARG A 65 24.21 20.50 -3.52
CA ARG A 65 24.64 21.68 -2.72
C ARG A 65 24.39 23.01 -3.44
N GLU A 66 24.34 22.98 -4.76
CA GLU A 66 24.18 24.16 -5.62
C GLU A 66 22.72 24.34 -6.07
N LEU A 67 21.91 23.28 -6.00
CA LEU A 67 20.50 23.30 -6.37
C LEU A 67 19.60 22.93 -5.18
N PRO A 68 19.00 23.93 -4.50
CA PRO A 68 18.07 23.71 -3.40
C PRO A 68 16.86 22.87 -3.85
N LEU A 69 16.22 22.18 -2.90
CA LEU A 69 15.11 21.26 -3.17
C LEU A 69 13.95 21.90 -3.95
N ALA A 70 13.51 23.10 -3.56
CA ALA A 70 12.44 23.82 -4.26
C ALA A 70 12.78 24.10 -5.73
N GLU A 71 14.03 24.50 -6.00
CA GLU A 71 14.49 24.75 -7.36
C GLU A 71 14.67 23.43 -8.15
N ALA A 72 15.09 22.36 -7.46
CA ALA A 72 15.19 21.04 -8.05
C ALA A 72 13.82 20.49 -8.51
N ILE A 73 12.76 20.71 -7.70
CA ILE A 73 11.38 20.33 -8.02
C ILE A 73 10.89 21.11 -9.24
N ARG A 74 11.04 22.44 -9.24
CA ARG A 74 10.67 23.28 -10.41
C ARG A 74 11.39 22.86 -11.69
N ARG A 75 12.69 22.55 -11.57
CA ARG A 75 13.49 22.10 -12.71
C ARG A 75 13.06 20.72 -13.21
N GLU A 76 12.68 19.81 -12.32
CA GLU A 76 12.12 18.51 -12.71
C GLU A 76 10.77 18.69 -13.42
N GLN A 77 9.88 19.53 -12.91
CA GLN A 77 8.61 19.84 -13.58
C GLN A 77 8.83 20.37 -15.00
N ALA A 78 9.74 21.34 -15.18
CA ALA A 78 10.08 21.86 -16.51
C ALA A 78 10.70 20.80 -17.44
N LEU A 79 11.46 19.85 -16.89
CA LEU A 79 12.07 18.75 -17.65
C LEU A 79 11.02 17.73 -18.11
N LEU A 80 10.02 17.47 -17.29
CA LEU A 80 8.97 16.48 -17.54
C LEU A 80 7.73 17.06 -18.23
N GLU A 81 7.64 18.39 -18.40
CA GLU A 81 6.53 19.07 -19.06
C GLU A 81 6.13 18.47 -20.42
N PRO A 82 7.06 18.11 -21.33
CA PRO A 82 6.68 17.47 -22.59
C PRO A 82 5.91 16.17 -22.37
N LEU A 83 6.37 15.32 -21.45
CA LEU A 83 5.70 14.07 -21.07
C LEU A 83 4.35 14.30 -20.41
N ALA A 84 4.26 15.33 -19.56
CA ALA A 84 3.02 15.71 -18.89
C ALA A 84 1.97 16.15 -19.91
N SER A 85 2.38 16.93 -20.92
CA SER A 85 1.50 17.46 -21.96
C SER A 85 0.92 16.38 -22.89
N GLU A 86 1.70 15.31 -23.14
CA GLU A 86 1.29 14.17 -23.97
C GLU A 86 0.63 13.04 -23.16
N ALA A 87 0.61 13.14 -21.83
CA ALA A 87 0.07 12.11 -20.98
C ALA A 87 -1.44 11.95 -21.21
N GLY A 88 -1.84 10.76 -21.67
CA GLY A 88 -3.26 10.43 -21.83
C GLY A 88 -4.05 10.44 -20.51
N LEU A 89 -3.38 10.40 -19.36
CA LEU A 89 -3.97 10.46 -18.03
C LEU A 89 -3.05 11.22 -17.06
N THR A 90 -3.58 12.27 -16.42
CA THR A 90 -2.85 13.04 -15.39
C THR A 90 -3.59 13.00 -14.06
N LEU A 91 -2.91 12.60 -12.98
CA LEU A 91 -3.43 12.56 -11.61
C LEU A 91 -2.74 13.63 -10.75
N ASP A 92 -3.53 14.59 -10.25
CA ASP A 92 -3.11 15.45 -9.15
C ASP A 92 -3.24 14.66 -7.83
N THR A 93 -2.12 14.51 -7.14
CA THR A 93 -1.98 13.72 -5.91
C THR A 93 -1.82 14.60 -4.67
N SER A 94 -1.97 15.92 -4.79
CA SER A 94 -1.72 16.89 -3.71
C SER A 94 -2.48 16.54 -2.42
N GLU A 95 -3.78 16.35 -2.56
CA GLU A 95 -4.69 16.02 -1.45
C GLU A 95 -4.93 14.51 -1.30
N MET A 96 -4.19 13.67 -2.02
CA MET A 96 -4.39 12.23 -1.99
C MET A 96 -3.54 11.56 -0.92
N THR A 97 -4.19 10.71 -0.12
CA THR A 97 -3.52 9.67 0.65
C THR A 97 -2.93 8.60 -0.29
N ILE A 98 -2.03 7.76 0.24
CA ILE A 98 -1.45 6.64 -0.52
C ILE A 98 -2.53 5.66 -1.05
N HIS A 99 -3.66 5.58 -0.35
CA HIS A 99 -4.81 4.75 -0.73
C HIS A 99 -5.59 5.34 -1.88
N GLU A 100 -5.94 6.62 -1.78
CA GLU A 100 -6.68 7.32 -2.82
C GLU A 100 -5.88 7.35 -4.11
N LEU A 101 -4.56 7.54 -4.03
CA LEU A 101 -3.67 7.43 -5.19
C LEU A 101 -3.74 6.03 -5.81
N ARG A 102 -3.58 4.97 -5.02
CA ARG A 102 -3.65 3.58 -5.52
C ARG A 102 -4.99 3.29 -6.20
N ASP A 103 -6.08 3.73 -5.59
CA ASP A 103 -7.44 3.54 -6.09
C ASP A 103 -7.65 4.32 -7.40
N ALA A 104 -7.21 5.58 -7.46
CA ALA A 104 -7.31 6.44 -8.63
C ALA A 104 -6.50 5.89 -9.82
N VAL A 105 -5.28 5.40 -9.57
CA VAL A 105 -4.45 4.74 -10.60
C VAL A 105 -5.17 3.51 -11.16
N ARG A 106 -5.73 2.66 -10.30
CA ARG A 106 -6.41 1.43 -10.74
C ARG A 106 -7.71 1.73 -11.50
N GLN A 107 -8.54 2.65 -11.00
CA GLN A 107 -9.78 3.03 -11.69
C GLN A 107 -9.48 3.52 -13.12
N ARG A 108 -8.45 4.36 -13.27
CA ARG A 108 -8.07 4.89 -14.58
C ARG A 108 -7.42 3.84 -15.47
N LEU A 109 -6.56 2.96 -14.94
CA LEU A 109 -5.83 1.97 -15.73
C LEU A 109 -6.58 0.65 -15.99
N VAL A 110 -7.51 0.23 -15.16
CA VAL A 110 -8.20 -1.07 -15.31
C VAL A 110 -9.68 -0.88 -15.71
N GLY A 111 -10.21 0.34 -15.55
CA GLY A 111 -11.61 0.67 -15.81
C GLY A 111 -12.51 0.32 -14.63
N ALA A 112 -13.65 1.02 -14.53
CA ALA A 112 -14.69 0.81 -13.52
C ALA A 112 -15.51 -0.46 -13.83
N GLY A 113 -14.87 -1.62 -13.96
CA GLY A 113 -15.58 -2.88 -13.78
C GLY A 113 -15.92 -2.98 -12.31
N ALA A 114 -17.21 -3.03 -11.95
CA ALA A 114 -17.76 -3.10 -10.58
C ALA A 114 -16.76 -3.75 -9.61
N GLY A 115 -15.95 -2.90 -8.97
CA GLY A 115 -14.69 -3.33 -8.39
C GLY A 115 -14.98 -4.00 -7.06
N VAL A 116 -14.85 -5.32 -7.00
CA VAL A 116 -14.90 -6.04 -5.73
C VAL A 116 -13.85 -5.44 -4.81
N LEU A 117 -14.28 -4.94 -3.64
CA LEU A 117 -13.40 -4.39 -2.61
C LEU A 117 -12.31 -5.42 -2.27
N SER A 118 -11.06 -5.09 -2.54
CA SER A 118 -9.92 -5.95 -2.23
C SER A 118 -9.43 -5.66 -0.81
N LEU A 119 -9.39 -6.69 0.02
CA LEU A 119 -9.04 -6.55 1.43
C LEU A 119 -7.57 -6.90 1.64
N LEU A 120 -6.87 -6.10 2.45
CA LEU A 120 -5.56 -6.43 2.98
C LEU A 120 -5.68 -6.53 4.51
N VAL A 121 -5.52 -7.73 5.05
CA VAL A 121 -5.32 -7.91 6.49
C VAL A 121 -3.82 -7.88 6.76
N GLN A 122 -3.39 -7.07 7.71
CA GLN A 122 -1.99 -7.04 8.11
C GLN A 122 -1.77 -7.02 9.61
N SER A 123 -0.69 -7.67 10.07
CA SER A 123 -0.21 -7.51 11.44
C SER A 123 0.98 -6.56 11.51
N PHE A 124 1.05 -5.76 12.58
CA PHE A 124 2.18 -4.88 12.85
C PHE A 124 2.55 -4.82 14.34
N GLY A 125 3.73 -4.26 14.63
CA GLY A 125 4.18 -3.89 15.97
C GLY A 125 4.12 -2.38 16.22
N PHE A 126 3.41 -1.93 17.26
CA PHE A 126 3.34 -0.51 17.65
C PHE A 126 4.72 0.11 17.92
N LYS A 127 5.71 -0.68 18.35
CA LYS A 127 7.12 -0.24 18.48
C LYS A 127 7.71 0.32 17.17
N ARG A 128 7.17 -0.08 16.01
CA ARG A 128 7.60 0.37 14.67
C ARG A 128 6.60 1.34 14.02
N GLY A 129 5.66 1.86 14.80
CA GLY A 129 4.59 2.76 14.35
C GLY A 129 3.48 2.02 13.60
N VAL A 130 2.30 2.66 13.54
CA VAL A 130 1.16 2.19 12.74
C VAL A 130 1.55 2.22 11.24
N PRO A 131 1.19 1.21 10.44
CA PRO A 131 1.42 1.24 9.00
C PRO A 131 0.73 2.47 8.39
N ALA A 132 1.45 3.21 7.54
CA ALA A 132 0.90 4.38 6.87
C ALA A 132 -0.24 4.02 5.89
N ASP A 133 -0.32 2.74 5.53
CA ASP A 133 -1.31 2.18 4.62
C ASP A 133 -2.49 1.48 5.36
N ALA A 134 -2.77 1.83 6.62
CA ALA A 134 -3.87 1.23 7.39
C ALA A 134 -5.13 2.13 7.36
N ASP A 135 -6.26 1.58 6.91
CA ASP A 135 -7.58 2.23 7.00
C ASP A 135 -8.24 1.99 8.36
N LEU A 136 -8.20 0.74 8.82
CA LEU A 136 -8.71 0.32 10.12
C LEU A 136 -7.56 -0.20 10.97
N VAL A 137 -7.46 0.27 12.21
CA VAL A 137 -6.41 -0.13 13.14
C VAL A 137 -7.03 -0.68 14.41
N PHE A 138 -6.75 -1.95 14.71
CA PHE A 138 -7.21 -2.63 15.91
C PHE A 138 -6.04 -2.92 16.84
N ASP A 139 -6.08 -2.37 18.05
CA ASP A 139 -5.11 -2.65 19.09
C ASP A 139 -5.47 -3.96 19.81
N VAL A 140 -4.58 -4.95 19.75
CA VAL A 140 -4.76 -6.25 20.42
C VAL A 140 -3.80 -6.44 21.60
N ARG A 141 -3.20 -5.35 22.13
CA ARG A 141 -2.25 -5.40 23.26
C ARG A 141 -2.88 -5.82 24.59
N MET A 142 -4.21 -5.74 24.71
CA MET A 142 -4.94 -6.21 25.90
C MET A 142 -5.03 -7.74 26.00
N LEU A 143 -4.80 -8.48 24.90
CA LEU A 143 -4.80 -9.94 24.93
C LEU A 143 -3.62 -10.49 25.76
N PRO A 144 -3.77 -11.67 26.40
CA PRO A 144 -2.70 -12.32 27.15
C PRO A 144 -1.43 -12.47 26.32
N ASN A 145 -0.29 -12.13 26.92
CA ASN A 145 0.97 -11.98 26.19
C ASN A 145 1.80 -13.27 26.22
N PRO A 146 1.97 -13.98 25.08
CA PRO A 146 2.73 -15.25 25.04
C PRO A 146 4.21 -15.07 25.39
N HIS A 147 4.75 -13.86 25.25
CA HIS A 147 6.16 -13.54 25.50
C HIS A 147 6.65 -13.87 26.93
N TRP A 148 5.75 -14.00 27.90
CA TRP A 148 6.13 -14.37 29.27
C TRP A 148 6.44 -15.86 29.43
N SER A 149 5.97 -16.71 28.52
CA SER A 149 6.41 -18.10 28.45
C SER A 149 7.73 -18.19 27.68
N LYS A 150 8.76 -18.75 28.31
CA LYS A 150 10.09 -18.89 27.69
C LYS A 150 10.04 -19.68 26.38
N GLU A 151 9.21 -20.70 26.34
CA GLU A 151 9.07 -21.61 25.20
C GLU A 151 8.37 -20.93 24.01
N LEU A 152 7.48 -19.97 24.28
CA LEU A 152 6.73 -19.27 23.24
C LEU A 152 7.47 -18.02 22.72
N ARG A 153 8.44 -17.50 23.47
CA ARG A 153 9.05 -16.18 23.23
C ARG A 153 9.71 -16.02 21.86
N LEU A 154 10.27 -17.11 21.33
CA LEU A 154 10.97 -17.13 20.04
C LEU A 154 10.07 -17.57 18.88
N LEU A 155 8.83 -17.97 19.18
CA LEU A 155 7.84 -18.36 18.20
C LEU A 155 7.06 -17.14 17.70
N THR A 156 6.19 -17.37 16.74
CA THR A 156 5.33 -16.39 16.11
C THR A 156 3.86 -16.80 16.26
N GLY A 157 2.94 -15.90 15.96
CA GLY A 157 1.51 -16.20 15.95
C GLY A 157 1.07 -17.24 14.90
N ARG A 158 2.00 -17.73 14.06
CA ARG A 158 1.78 -18.82 13.09
C ARG A 158 2.09 -20.19 13.67
N ASP A 159 2.87 -20.24 14.74
CA ASP A 159 3.33 -21.49 15.33
C ASP A 159 2.26 -22.05 16.28
N GLU A 160 1.99 -23.34 16.16
CA GLU A 160 0.92 -24.02 16.89
C GLU A 160 0.93 -23.77 18.40
N PRO A 161 2.09 -23.83 19.11
CA PRO A 161 2.11 -23.55 20.55
C PRO A 161 1.63 -22.14 20.92
N VAL A 162 1.82 -21.15 20.04
CA VAL A 162 1.33 -19.78 20.27
C VAL A 162 -0.16 -19.69 19.97
N LYS A 163 -0.66 -20.42 18.96
CA LYS A 163 -2.09 -20.50 18.67
C LYS A 163 -2.83 -21.13 19.84
N ASP A 164 -2.40 -22.31 20.30
CA ASP A 164 -3.00 -23.02 21.43
C ASP A 164 -3.06 -22.14 22.68
N PHE A 165 -1.95 -21.43 22.98
CA PHE A 165 -1.91 -20.50 24.10
C PHE A 165 -2.96 -19.40 24.00
N LEU A 166 -3.14 -18.81 22.81
CA LEU A 166 -4.08 -17.71 22.57
C LEU A 166 -5.54 -18.20 22.50
N GLU A 167 -5.78 -19.37 21.93
CA GLU A 167 -7.10 -20.03 21.82
C GLU A 167 -7.66 -20.46 23.17
N ALA A 168 -6.79 -20.88 24.09
CA ALA A 168 -7.18 -21.18 25.46
C ALA A 168 -7.70 -19.96 26.24
N GLN A 169 -7.55 -18.73 25.71
CA GLN A 169 -7.98 -17.50 26.37
C GLN A 169 -9.38 -17.08 25.86
N PRO A 170 -10.41 -17.03 26.73
CA PRO A 170 -11.76 -16.61 26.33
C PRO A 170 -11.78 -15.24 25.65
N LEU A 171 -11.00 -14.29 26.17
CA LEU A 171 -10.91 -12.92 25.65
C LEU A 171 -10.42 -12.87 24.19
N THR A 172 -9.55 -13.79 23.77
CA THR A 172 -9.09 -13.89 22.38
C THR A 172 -10.25 -14.27 21.46
N GLY A 173 -11.07 -15.24 21.88
CA GLY A 173 -12.26 -15.69 21.17
C GLY A 173 -13.31 -14.59 21.05
N GLU A 174 -13.61 -13.92 22.17
CA GLU A 174 -14.58 -12.82 22.23
C GLU A 174 -14.17 -11.66 21.31
N LEU A 175 -12.91 -11.19 21.42
CA LEU A 175 -12.41 -10.12 20.56
C LEU A 175 -12.47 -10.49 19.08
N PHE A 176 -12.12 -11.73 18.73
CA PHE A 176 -12.21 -12.19 17.35
C PHE A 176 -13.65 -12.11 16.81
N LEU A 177 -14.63 -12.59 17.58
CA LEU A 177 -16.03 -12.57 17.17
C LEU A 177 -16.56 -11.14 16.98
N GLU A 178 -16.20 -10.23 17.89
CA GLU A 178 -16.57 -8.81 17.78
C GLU A 178 -15.95 -8.15 16.53
N LEU A 179 -14.67 -8.39 16.26
CA LEU A 179 -14.00 -7.85 15.07
C LEU A 179 -14.55 -8.43 13.77
N ALA A 180 -14.76 -9.74 13.72
CA ALA A 180 -15.35 -10.42 12.57
C ALA A 180 -16.77 -9.90 12.30
N GLY A 181 -17.61 -9.84 13.34
CA GLY A 181 -18.99 -9.34 13.22
C GLY A 181 -19.07 -7.86 12.84
N PHE A 182 -18.16 -7.03 13.35
CA PHE A 182 -18.02 -5.64 12.92
C PHE A 182 -17.70 -5.56 11.41
N LEU A 183 -16.69 -6.30 10.96
CA LEU A 183 -16.25 -6.25 9.57
C LEU A 183 -17.32 -6.81 8.62
N ASP A 184 -17.96 -7.92 8.97
CA ASP A 184 -19.06 -8.49 8.17
C ASP A 184 -20.21 -7.49 7.98
N ARG A 185 -20.51 -6.69 9.01
CA ARG A 185 -21.54 -5.65 8.94
C ARG A 185 -21.15 -4.49 8.05
N TRP A 186 -19.90 -4.02 8.13
CA TRP A 186 -19.50 -2.73 7.52
C TRP A 186 -18.80 -2.87 6.17
N LEU A 187 -18.17 -4.01 5.87
CA LEU A 187 -17.51 -4.26 4.59
C LEU A 187 -18.43 -4.05 3.37
N PRO A 188 -19.71 -4.48 3.38
CA PRO A 188 -20.62 -4.18 2.28
C PRO A 188 -20.82 -2.67 2.05
N HIS A 189 -20.83 -1.87 3.13
CA HIS A 189 -20.93 -0.42 3.03
C HIS A 189 -19.65 0.21 2.48
N TYR A 190 -18.47 -0.27 2.90
CA TYR A 190 -17.19 0.13 2.28
C TYR A 190 -17.17 -0.19 0.78
N ALA A 191 -17.66 -1.37 0.39
CA ALA A 191 -17.71 -1.82 -1.00
C ALA A 191 -18.72 -1.03 -1.86
N SER A 192 -19.77 -0.45 -1.24
CA SER A 192 -20.73 0.41 -1.95
C SER A 192 -20.17 1.80 -2.30
N GLY A 193 -19.06 2.20 -1.68
CA GLY A 193 -18.35 3.44 -1.99
C GLY A 193 -17.41 3.29 -3.20
N ALA A 194 -16.73 4.38 -3.57
CA ALA A 194 -15.74 4.36 -4.65
C ALA A 194 -14.39 3.68 -4.27
N ARG A 195 -14.31 3.05 -3.09
CA ARG A 195 -13.09 2.43 -2.56
C ARG A 195 -12.86 1.07 -3.20
N SER A 196 -11.67 0.89 -3.76
CA SER A 196 -11.25 -0.36 -4.39
C SER A 196 -10.48 -1.27 -3.44
N TYR A 197 -9.93 -0.71 -2.37
CA TYR A 197 -9.16 -1.44 -1.38
C TYR A 197 -9.50 -0.99 0.05
N LEU A 198 -9.35 -1.91 0.99
CA LEU A 198 -9.43 -1.62 2.42
C LEU A 198 -8.33 -2.38 3.15
N THR A 199 -7.50 -1.67 3.91
CA THR A 199 -6.45 -2.28 4.73
C THR A 199 -6.86 -2.32 6.20
N ILE A 200 -6.90 -3.51 6.77
CA ILE A 200 -7.21 -3.79 8.17
C ILE A 200 -5.91 -4.18 8.87
N ALA A 201 -5.45 -3.35 9.80
CA ALA A 201 -4.21 -3.54 10.53
C ALA A 201 -4.45 -3.93 11.99
N LEU A 202 -3.88 -5.06 12.42
CA LEU A 202 -3.91 -5.53 13.80
C LEU A 202 -2.55 -5.28 14.46
N GLY A 203 -2.55 -4.56 15.57
CA GLY A 203 -1.34 -4.09 16.24
C GLY A 203 -1.13 -4.76 17.59
N CYS A 204 0.06 -5.32 17.82
CA CYS A 204 0.53 -5.63 19.18
C CYS A 204 1.84 -4.87 19.46
N THR A 205 2.47 -5.07 20.61
CA THR A 205 3.70 -4.32 20.92
C THR A 205 4.84 -4.62 19.94
N GLY A 206 5.10 -5.91 19.66
CA GLY A 206 6.26 -6.37 18.90
C GLY A 206 5.97 -6.87 17.49
N GLY A 207 4.70 -7.06 17.11
CA GLY A 207 4.32 -7.51 15.77
C GLY A 207 4.51 -8.99 15.46
N GLN A 208 4.81 -9.83 16.46
CA GLN A 208 5.23 -11.23 16.24
C GLN A 208 4.22 -12.29 16.70
N HIS A 209 3.44 -12.03 17.75
CA HIS A 209 2.59 -13.05 18.39
C HIS A 209 1.09 -12.75 18.20
N ARG A 210 0.51 -11.95 19.12
CA ARG A 210 -0.92 -11.63 19.20
C ARG A 210 -1.49 -11.06 17.90
N SER A 211 -0.82 -10.04 17.33
CA SER A 211 -1.30 -9.43 16.10
C SER A 211 -1.19 -10.36 14.89
N VAL A 212 -0.16 -11.19 14.83
CA VAL A 212 0.03 -12.19 13.76
C VAL A 212 -1.09 -13.22 13.82
N TYR A 213 -1.33 -13.80 15.00
CA TYR A 213 -2.40 -14.79 15.22
C TYR A 213 -3.78 -14.22 14.85
N MET A 214 -4.11 -13.03 15.37
CA MET A 214 -5.40 -12.40 15.09
C MET A 214 -5.55 -12.04 13.60
N ALA A 215 -4.48 -11.63 12.93
CA ALA A 215 -4.50 -11.35 11.49
C ALA A 215 -4.70 -12.61 10.64
N GLU A 216 -4.04 -13.72 10.96
CA GLU A 216 -4.24 -15.03 10.31
C GLU A 216 -5.69 -15.50 10.46
N ARG A 217 -6.22 -15.43 11.68
CA ARG A 217 -7.58 -15.87 11.98
C ARG A 217 -8.63 -15.01 11.27
N LEU A 218 -8.44 -13.69 11.26
CA LEU A 218 -9.34 -12.77 10.57
C LEU A 218 -9.24 -12.91 9.04
N PHE A 219 -8.05 -13.11 8.51
CA PHE A 219 -7.86 -13.41 7.08
C PHE A 219 -8.64 -14.66 6.66
N ALA A 220 -8.53 -15.75 7.41
CA ALA A 220 -9.25 -16.99 7.12
C ALA A 220 -10.78 -16.78 7.13
N HIS A 221 -11.30 -16.01 8.10
CA HIS A 221 -12.71 -15.64 8.15
C HIS A 221 -13.14 -14.83 6.92
N LEU A 222 -12.41 -13.75 6.62
CA LEU A 222 -12.77 -12.86 5.52
C LEU A 222 -12.64 -13.54 4.15
N ALA A 223 -11.62 -14.37 3.95
CA ALA A 223 -11.42 -15.11 2.70
C ALA A 223 -12.54 -16.13 2.43
N ALA A 224 -13.23 -16.60 3.46
CA ALA A 224 -14.37 -17.52 3.32
C ALA A 224 -15.70 -16.80 3.01
N HIS A 225 -15.85 -15.54 3.42
CA HIS A 225 -17.13 -14.81 3.36
C HIS A 225 -17.14 -13.61 2.41
N HIS A 226 -15.97 -13.10 2.03
CA HIS A 226 -15.80 -11.89 1.21
C HIS A 226 -14.95 -12.15 -0.04
N GLY A 227 -14.78 -11.11 -0.86
CA GLY A 227 -13.99 -11.13 -2.09
C GLY A 227 -12.48 -11.33 -1.87
N PRO A 228 -11.62 -10.92 -2.81
CA PRO A 228 -10.18 -11.17 -2.73
C PRO A 228 -9.55 -10.52 -1.49
N VAL A 229 -9.03 -11.36 -0.59
CA VAL A 229 -8.33 -10.96 0.63
C VAL A 229 -6.86 -11.34 0.52
N HIS A 230 -5.98 -10.45 0.99
CA HIS A 230 -4.54 -10.67 1.10
C HIS A 230 -4.12 -10.59 2.58
N LEU A 231 -3.05 -11.29 2.93
CA LEU A 231 -2.46 -11.28 4.27
C LEU A 231 -1.00 -10.84 4.23
N ARG A 232 -0.60 -9.99 5.17
CA ARG A 232 0.78 -9.53 5.33
C ARG A 232 1.18 -9.44 6.81
N HIS A 233 2.40 -9.83 7.14
CA HIS A 233 2.97 -9.59 8.48
C HIS A 233 4.19 -8.69 8.36
N ARG A 234 4.10 -7.47 8.89
CA ARG A 234 5.14 -6.46 8.70
C ARG A 234 6.48 -6.84 9.35
N GLU A 235 6.46 -7.53 10.49
CA GLU A 235 7.66 -7.92 11.23
C GLU A 235 8.15 -9.36 10.97
N LEU A 236 7.42 -10.15 10.17
CA LEU A 236 7.84 -11.51 9.77
C LEU A 236 8.30 -11.62 8.32
N ALA A 237 8.33 -10.49 7.61
CA ALA A 237 8.76 -10.38 6.21
C ALA A 237 10.28 -10.24 6.08
#